data_AF-A0A962YDA7-F1
#
_entry.id   AF-A0A962YDA7-F1
#
_cell.length_a   1.000
_cell.length_b   1.000
_cell.length_c   1.000
_cell.angle_alpha   90.00
_cell.angle_beta   90.00
_cell.angle_gamma   90.00
#
_symmetry.space_group_name_H-M   'P 1'
#
loop_
_entity.id
_entity.type
_entity.pdbx_description
1 polymer ?
#
loop_
_entity_poly.entity_id
_entity_poly.type
_entity_poly.pdbx_seq_one_letter_code
_entity_poly.pdbx_strand_id
1 'polypeptide(L)' 'MSNIVSLKKARQTRQAQRSKEKTLCKHGFHRWTIEQEKQFDVQQGRLVTLYRCTRCGAQRVKAQ' A
#
# COMPACT_ATOMS: atom_id res chain seq x y z
N MET A 1 -1.55 37.71 9.32
CA MET A 1 -1.79 37.39 7.89
C MET A 1 -2.54 36.08 7.80
N SER A 2 -3.83 36.11 7.45
CA SER A 2 -4.67 34.91 7.40
C SER A 2 -4.39 34.12 6.13
N ASN A 3 -3.95 32.87 6.28
CA ASN A 3 -3.65 32.00 5.14
C ASN A 3 -4.96 31.49 4.53
N ILE A 4 -5.46 32.19 3.51
CA ILE A 4 -6.67 31.82 2.77
C ILE A 4 -6.29 30.78 1.71
N VAL A 5 -6.61 29.52 2.00
CA VAL A 5 -6.39 28.40 1.07
C VAL A 5 -7.69 28.10 0.33
N SER A 6 -7.63 28.10 -1.01
CA SER A 6 -8.75 27.68 -1.84
C SER A 6 -9.06 26.18 -1.66
N LEU A 7 -10.30 25.86 -1.33
CA LEU A 7 -10.78 24.49 -1.12
C LEU A 7 -10.53 23.59 -2.34
N LYS A 8 -10.66 24.14 -3.56
CA LYS A 8 -10.40 23.42 -4.82
C LYS A 8 -8.94 22.99 -4.92
N LYS A 9 -8.00 23.89 -4.65
CA LYS A 9 -6.55 23.60 -4.67
C LYS A 9 -6.18 22.56 -3.61
N ALA A 10 -6.72 22.67 -2.39
CA ALA A 10 -6.46 21.72 -1.32
C ALA A 10 -6.94 20.29 -1.64
N ARG A 11 -8.08 20.15 -2.32
CA ARG A 11 -8.58 18.85 -2.77
C ARG A 11 -7.68 18.24 -3.84
N GLN A 12 -7.23 19.05 -4.79
CA GLN A 12 -6.39 18.62 -5.90
C GLN A 12 -5.01 18.12 -5.42
N THR A 13 -4.37 18.84 -4.48
CA THR A 13 -3.09 18.42 -3.89
C THR A 13 -3.21 17.12 -3.10
N ARG A 14 -4.28 16.94 -2.31
CA ARG A 14 -4.55 15.67 -1.61
C ARG A 14 -4.73 14.50 -2.57
N GLN A 15 -5.42 14.71 -3.68
CA GLN A 15 -5.64 13.66 -4.70
C GLN A 15 -4.33 13.31 -5.44
N ALA A 16 -3.52 14.32 -5.76
CA ALA A 16 -2.19 14.13 -6.35
C ALA A 16 -1.25 13.35 -5.41
N GLN A 17 -1.23 13.67 -4.11
CA GLN A 17 -0.43 12.93 -3.12
C GLN A 17 -0.84 11.47 -3.02
N ARG A 18 -2.14 11.19 -2.89
CA ARG A 18 -2.66 9.80 -2.82
C ARG A 18 -2.38 8.97 -4.07
N SER A 19 -2.34 9.61 -5.24
CA SER A 19 -2.10 8.93 -6.51
C SER A 19 -0.62 8.73 -6.80
N LYS A 20 0.27 9.65 -6.38
CA LYS A 20 1.72 9.61 -6.62
C LYS A 20 2.36 8.30 -6.19
N GLU A 21 1.92 7.74 -5.07
CA GLU A 21 2.48 6.49 -4.52
C GLU A 21 1.89 5.24 -5.21
N LYS A 22 0.70 5.36 -5.81
CA LYS A 22 -0.08 4.23 -6.31
C LYS A 22 0.02 4.02 -7.82
N THR A 23 0.57 4.96 -8.59
CA THR A 23 0.70 4.84 -10.06
C THR A 23 1.47 3.59 -10.47
N LEU A 24 2.66 3.36 -9.93
CA LEU A 24 3.47 2.16 -10.23
C LEU A 24 2.75 0.86 -9.86
N CYS A 25 2.05 0.85 -8.72
CA CYS A 25 1.30 -0.32 -8.28
C CYS A 25 0.13 -0.66 -9.21
N LYS A 26 -0.51 0.32 -9.86
CA LYS A 26 -1.58 0.07 -10.84
C LYS A 26 -1.09 -0.69 -12.08
N HIS A 27 0.19 -0.57 -12.42
CA HIS A 27 0.81 -1.28 -13.54
C HIS A 27 1.46 -2.61 -13.12
N GLY A 28 1.27 -3.06 -11.88
CA GLY A 28 1.86 -4.30 -11.37
C GLY A 28 3.26 -4.17 -10.75
N PHE A 29 3.84 -2.96 -10.73
CA PHE A 29 5.17 -2.71 -10.13
C PHE A 29 5.06 -2.45 -8.62
N HIS A 30 4.82 -3.53 -7.90
CA HIS A 30 4.72 -3.50 -6.44
C HIS A 30 6.10 -3.57 -5.78
N ARG A 31 6.31 -2.74 -4.76
CA ARG A 31 7.43 -2.87 -3.82
C ARG A 31 6.99 -3.76 -2.67
N TRP A 32 7.35 -5.03 -2.72
CA TRP A 32 7.01 -6.03 -1.71
C TRP A 32 7.95 -5.96 -0.52
N THR A 33 7.39 -6.05 0.68
CA THR A 33 8.11 -6.21 1.95
C THR A 33 7.52 -7.40 2.70
N ILE A 34 8.36 -8.15 3.41
CA ILE A 34 7.92 -9.32 4.17
C ILE A 34 7.27 -8.84 5.48
N GLU A 35 6.04 -9.30 5.73
CA GLU A 35 5.30 -9.05 6.97
C GLU A 35 5.55 -10.24 7.91
N GLN A 36 6.40 -10.02 8.93
CA GLN A 36 6.85 -11.08 9.85
C GLN A 36 5.82 -11.40 10.95
N GLU A 37 4.80 -10.55 11.12
CA GLU A 37 3.79 -10.69 12.18
C GLU A 37 2.87 -11.90 11.96
N LYS A 38 2.62 -12.30 10.72
CA LYS A 38 1.74 -13.42 10.36
C LYS A 38 2.46 -14.40 9.46
N GLN A 39 3.22 -15.30 10.09
CA GLN A 39 3.93 -16.37 9.41
C GLN A 39 3.15 -17.67 9.32
N PHE A 40 2.02 -17.84 10.03
CA PHE A 40 1.26 -19.11 10.04
C PHE A 40 -0.16 -18.91 9.49
N ASP A 41 -0.52 -19.68 8.47
CA ASP A 41 -1.87 -19.70 7.90
C ASP A 41 -2.69 -20.79 8.58
N VAL A 42 -3.70 -20.38 9.36
CA VAL A 42 -4.59 -21.29 10.11
C VAL A 42 -5.42 -22.17 9.17
N GLN A 43 -5.78 -21.68 7.98
CA GLN A 43 -6.60 -22.44 7.04
C GLN A 43 -5.78 -23.51 6.33
N GLN A 44 -4.51 -23.22 6.01
CA GLN A 44 -3.62 -24.17 5.34
C GLN A 44 -2.80 -25.04 6.31
N GLY A 45 -2.80 -24.70 7.61
CA GLY A 45 -2.06 -25.43 8.63
C GLY A 45 -0.54 -25.39 8.47
N ARG A 46 -0.01 -24.37 7.78
CA ARG A 46 1.43 -24.26 7.46
C ARG A 46 1.95 -22.84 7.56
N LEU A 47 3.28 -22.74 7.61
CA LEU A 47 3.95 -21.46 7.56
C LEU A 47 3.86 -20.87 6.14
N VAL A 48 3.46 -19.61 6.07
CA VAL A 48 3.37 -18.82 4.84
C VAL A 48 4.17 -17.53 5.00
N THR A 49 4.79 -17.09 3.92
CA THR A 49 5.43 -15.77 3.87
C THR A 49 4.44 -14.77 3.28
N LEU A 50 4.00 -13.81 4.10
CA LEU A 50 3.19 -12.69 3.64
C LEU A 50 4.08 -11.58 3.11
N TYR A 51 3.78 -11.14 1.89
CA TYR A 51 4.37 -9.97 1.27
C TYR A 51 3.34 -8.86 1.23
N ARG A 52 3.65 -7.72 1.83
CA ARG A 52 2.82 -6.51 1.78
C ARG A 52 3.50 -5.46 0.93
N CYS A 53 2.73 -4.76 0.10
CA CYS A 53 3.27 -3.67 -0.69
C CYS A 53 3.34 -2.38 0.14
N THR A 54 4.51 -1.76 0.26
CA THR A 54 4.67 -0.54 1.05
C THR A 54 3.94 0.67 0.49
N ARG A 55 3.66 0.68 -0.82
CA ARG A 55 3.01 1.80 -1.52
C ARG A 55 1.49 1.74 -1.49
N CYS A 56 0.93 0.56 -1.76
CA CYS A 56 -0.53 0.39 -1.92
C CYS A 56 -1.18 -0.48 -0.85
N GLY A 57 -0.39 -1.18 -0.03
CA GLY A 57 -0.90 -2.08 1.00
C GLY A 57 -1.40 -3.42 0.48
N ALA A 58 -1.33 -3.70 -0.83
CA ALA A 58 -1.69 -5.01 -1.38
C ALA A 58 -0.89 -6.12 -0.70
N GLN A 59 -1.51 -7.28 -0.48
CA GLN A 59 -0.88 -8.44 0.15
C GLN A 59 -0.77 -9.59 -0.87
N ARG A 60 0.34 -10.34 -0.80
CA ARG A 60 0.57 -11.58 -1.54
C ARG A 60 1.09 -12.63 -0.59
N VAL A 61 0.49 -13.81 -0.62
CA VAL A 61 0.91 -14.96 0.18
C VAL A 61 1.76 -15.86 -0.69
N LYS A 62 2.95 -16.24 -0.22
CA LYS A 62 3.72 -17.33 -0.81
C LYS A 62 3.80 -18.46 0.21
N ALA A 63 3.24 -19.60 -0.15
CA ALA A 63 3.35 -20.81 0.64
C ALA A 63 4.76 -21.42 0.46
N GLN A 64 5.31 -21.95 1.55
CA GLN A 64 6.48 -22.82 1.51
C GLN A 64 6.06 -24.28 1.30
#